data_AF-T1E8F5-F1
#
_entry.id   AF-T1E8F5-F1
#
_cell.length_a   1.000
_cell.length_b   1.000
_cell.length_c   1.000
_cell.angle_alpha   90.00
_cell.angle_beta   90.00
_cell.angle_gamma   90.00
#
_symmetry.space_group_name_H-M   'P 1'
#
loop_
_entity.id
_entity.type
_entity.pdbx_description
1 polymer ?
#
loop_
_entity_poly.entity_id
_entity_poly.type
_entity_poly.pdbx_seq_one_letter_code
_entity_poly.pdbx_strand_id
1 'polypeptide(L)'
;MKMYRREEEVDGMVIDPLKSCHVVKGVTAREMCHYFFDPAYRNDWETTLEDVQIVDNVAPDTLVFLQTYKRIWPASQRDALFWSHMRRITDHLDVGANDTWVVCNHSNQNEEYPPANQGKCVRIYLTVILVCQTYLPAGKDSKTGNPG
;
A
#
# COMPACT_ATOMS: atom_id res chain seq x y z
N MET A 1 0.03 12.53 -13.26
CA MET A 1 0.71 11.32 -12.73
C MET A 1 1.94 11.04 -13.58
N LYS A 2 3.05 10.61 -12.97
CA LYS A 2 4.26 10.15 -13.67
C LYS A 2 4.58 8.74 -13.17
N MET A 3 4.72 7.78 -14.10
CA MET A 3 5.01 6.37 -13.81
C MET A 3 6.38 6.02 -14.37
N TYR A 4 7.20 5.33 -13.58
CA TYR A 4 8.54 4.90 -13.91
C TYR A 4 8.63 3.38 -13.67
N ARG A 5 9.38 2.72 -14.54
CA ARG A 5 9.65 1.29 -14.50
C ARG A 5 11.12 1.07 -14.82
N ARG A 6 11.77 0.15 -14.11
CA ARG A 6 13.06 -0.42 -14.51
C ARG A 6 12.81 -1.86 -14.95
N GLU A 7 13.26 -2.22 -16.15
CA GLU A 7 13.16 -3.59 -16.62
C GLU A 7 14.21 -4.43 -15.90
N GLU A 8 13.76 -5.50 -15.24
CA GLU A 8 14.61 -6.34 -14.42
C GLU A 8 14.07 -7.78 -14.40
N GLU A 9 14.99 -8.74 -14.58
CA GLU A 9 14.68 -10.16 -14.59
C GLU A 9 15.66 -10.89 -13.68
N VAL A 10 15.13 -11.76 -12.82
CA VAL A 10 15.92 -12.63 -11.94
C VAL A 10 15.38 -14.04 -12.11
N ASP A 11 16.28 -14.99 -12.44
CA ASP A 11 15.96 -16.40 -12.65
C ASP A 11 14.80 -16.65 -13.64
N GLY A 12 14.70 -15.86 -14.72
CA GLY A 12 13.60 -15.98 -15.69
C GLY A 12 12.31 -15.28 -15.28
N MET A 13 12.26 -14.67 -14.09
CA MET A 13 11.09 -13.97 -13.57
C MET A 13 11.24 -12.45 -13.70
N VAL A 14 10.24 -11.82 -14.31
CA VAL A 14 10.14 -10.36 -14.39
C VAL A 14 9.87 -9.80 -12.98
N ILE A 15 10.77 -8.96 -12.50
CA ILE A 15 10.72 -8.32 -11.19
C ILE A 15 10.81 -6.78 -11.27
N ASP A 16 10.36 -6.23 -12.39
CA ASP A 16 10.39 -4.80 -12.71
C ASP A 16 10.02 -3.89 -11.51
N PRO A 17 10.97 -3.13 -10.95
CA PRO A 17 10.66 -2.13 -9.94
C PRO A 17 9.80 -1.01 -10.54
N LEU A 18 8.69 -0.69 -9.87
CA LEU A 18 7.75 0.35 -10.27
C LEU A 18 7.76 1.52 -9.29
N LYS A 19 7.73 2.75 -9.81
CA LYS A 19 7.59 3.98 -9.03
C LYS A 19 6.60 4.92 -9.71
N SER A 20 5.62 5.41 -8.96
CA SER A 20 4.70 6.45 -9.42
C SER A 20 4.83 7.70 -8.55
N CYS A 21 4.70 8.87 -9.17
CA CYS A 21 4.64 10.16 -8.48
C CYS A 21 3.41 10.93 -8.97
N HIS A 22 2.61 11.44 -8.03
CA HIS A 22 1.43 12.22 -8.34
C HIS A 22 1.18 13.30 -7.29
N VAL A 23 0.80 14.49 -7.75
CA VAL A 23 0.21 15.53 -6.92
C VAL A 23 -1.31 15.44 -7.01
N VAL A 24 -1.97 15.28 -5.86
CA VAL A 24 -3.44 15.25 -5.72
C VAL A 24 -3.86 16.48 -4.92
N LYS A 25 -4.84 17.24 -5.43
CA LYS A 25 -5.34 18.45 -4.76
C LYS A 25 -6.55 18.13 -3.88
N GLY A 26 -6.70 18.86 -2.79
CA GLY A 26 -7.89 18.79 -1.93
C GLY A 26 -7.90 17.64 -0.92
N VAL A 27 -6.77 16.96 -0.74
CA VAL A 27 -6.62 15.85 0.22
C VAL A 27 -5.26 15.98 0.92
N THR A 28 -5.19 15.47 2.14
CA THR A 28 -3.98 15.39 2.97
C THR A 28 -3.30 14.03 2.81
N ALA A 29 -2.03 13.95 3.21
CA ALA A 29 -1.28 12.71 3.27
C ALA A 29 -1.94 11.68 4.18
N ARG A 30 -2.46 12.12 5.33
CA ARG A 30 -3.16 11.24 6.27
C ARG A 30 -4.42 10.63 5.66
N GLU A 31 -5.23 11.43 4.98
CA GLU A 31 -6.44 10.94 4.29
C GLU A 31 -6.09 9.94 3.19
N MET A 32 -5.11 10.26 2.34
CA MET A 32 -4.65 9.36 1.28
C MET A 32 -4.18 8.00 1.83
N CYS A 33 -3.34 8.02 2.87
CA CYS A 33 -2.86 6.80 3.51
C CYS A 33 -4.00 6.05 4.24
N HIS A 34 -4.96 6.75 4.84
CA HIS A 34 -6.10 6.12 5.52
C HIS A 34 -6.95 5.30 4.55
N TYR A 35 -7.38 5.88 3.42
CA TYR A 35 -8.19 5.17 2.43
C TYR A 35 -7.44 4.04 1.73
N PHE A 36 -6.12 4.13 1.63
CA PHE A 36 -5.29 3.06 1.09
C PHE A 36 -5.08 1.90 2.09
N PHE A 37 -4.96 2.22 3.38
CA PHE A 37 -4.74 1.24 4.45
C PHE A 37 -6.02 0.51 4.87
N ASP A 38 -7.09 1.26 5.10
CA ASP A 38 -8.29 0.77 5.78
C ASP A 38 -9.07 -0.21 4.89
N PRO A 39 -9.26 -1.47 5.34
CA PRO A 39 -9.96 -2.48 4.56
C PRO A 39 -11.43 -2.15 4.28
N ALA A 40 -12.07 -1.29 5.07
CA ALA A 40 -13.47 -0.90 4.86
C ALA A 40 -13.71 -0.23 3.50
N TYR A 41 -12.69 0.42 2.93
CA TYR A 41 -12.76 1.10 1.64
C TYR A 41 -12.11 0.31 0.50
N ARG A 42 -11.54 -0.87 0.77
CA ARG A 42 -10.75 -1.63 -0.22
C ARG A 42 -11.56 -1.90 -1.49
N ASN A 43 -12.81 -2.34 -1.34
CA ASN A 43 -13.68 -2.71 -2.45
C ASN A 43 -14.18 -1.51 -3.27
N ASP A 44 -14.04 -0.29 -2.76
CA ASP A 44 -14.48 0.92 -3.47
C ASP A 44 -13.51 1.32 -4.59
N TRP A 45 -12.23 0.94 -4.47
CA TRP A 45 -11.18 1.38 -5.40
C TRP A 45 -10.33 0.24 -5.99
N GLU A 46 -10.19 -0.89 -5.31
CA GLU A 46 -9.37 -1.99 -5.78
C GLU A 46 -10.15 -2.89 -6.73
N THR A 47 -9.62 -3.09 -7.94
CA THR A 47 -10.33 -3.78 -9.03
C THR A 47 -9.68 -5.10 -9.43
N THR A 48 -8.49 -5.40 -8.91
CA THR A 48 -7.69 -6.56 -9.29
C THR A 48 -7.90 -7.77 -8.37
N LEU A 49 -8.59 -7.59 -7.25
CA LEU A 49 -8.81 -8.64 -6.24
C LEU A 49 -10.01 -9.53 -6.59
N GLU A 50 -9.87 -10.80 -6.24
CA GLU A 50 -10.92 -11.83 -6.24
C GLU A 50 -11.45 -12.04 -4.81
N ASP A 51 -10.55 -12.15 -3.82
CA ASP A 51 -10.90 -12.33 -2.42
C ASP A 51 -9.90 -11.59 -1.50
N VAL A 52 -10.39 -11.14 -0.34
CA VAL A 52 -9.61 -10.44 0.68
C VAL A 52 -9.98 -10.94 2.06
N GLN A 53 -8.97 -11.40 2.80
CA GLN A 53 -9.12 -11.85 4.18
C GLN A 53 -8.13 -11.10 5.07
N ILE A 54 -8.62 -10.59 6.20
CA ILE A 54 -7.77 -10.08 7.29
C ILE A 54 -7.49 -11.28 8.17
N VAL A 55 -6.25 -11.77 8.14
CA VAL A 55 -5.83 -12.95 8.90
C VAL A 55 -5.33 -12.60 10.29
N ASP A 56 -4.95 -11.34 10.52
CA ASP A 56 -4.52 -10.87 11.84
C ASP A 56 -4.70 -9.36 12.02
N ASN A 57 -4.91 -8.94 13.26
CA ASN A 57 -4.95 -7.55 13.71
C ASN A 57 -3.88 -7.36 14.80
N VAL A 58 -2.66 -7.09 14.36
CA VAL A 58 -1.49 -6.98 15.23
C VAL A 58 -1.55 -5.71 16.09
N ALA A 59 -2.02 -4.61 15.50
CA ALA A 59 -2.20 -3.33 16.16
C ALA A 59 -3.22 -2.47 15.39
N PRO A 60 -3.75 -1.37 15.97
CA PRO A 60 -4.69 -0.48 15.28
C PRO A 60 -4.17 0.09 13.94
N ASP A 61 -2.86 0.15 13.77
CA ASP A 61 -2.17 0.64 12.57
C ASP A 61 -1.47 -0.48 11.77
N THR A 62 -1.69 -1.75 12.13
CA THR A 62 -0.99 -2.92 11.57
C THR A 62 -1.91 -4.12 11.41
N LEU A 63 -2.19 -4.50 10.16
CA LEU A 63 -3.03 -5.65 9.80
C LEU A 63 -2.25 -6.65 8.96
N VAL A 64 -2.64 -7.92 9.00
CA VAL A 64 -2.11 -8.95 8.10
C VAL A 64 -3.22 -9.39 7.15
N PHE A 65 -2.92 -9.37 5.86
CA PHE A 65 -3.85 -9.68 4.78
C PHE A 65 -3.43 -10.95 4.05
N LEU A 66 -4.41 -11.79 3.72
CA LEU A 66 -4.33 -12.77 2.65
C LEU A 66 -5.26 -12.32 1.52
N GLN A 67 -4.69 -12.07 0.34
CA GLN A 67 -5.42 -11.59 -0.82
C GLN A 67 -5.23 -12.54 -2.00
N THR A 68 -6.32 -12.85 -2.71
CA THR A 68 -6.27 -13.57 -3.98
C THR A 68 -6.61 -12.61 -5.10
N TYR A 69 -5.81 -12.63 -6.18
CA TYR A 69 -5.98 -11.75 -7.33
C TYR A 69 -6.75 -12.44 -8.46
N LYS A 70 -7.44 -11.63 -9.28
CA LYS A 70 -8.06 -12.10 -10.53
C LYS A 70 -7.01 -12.75 -11.42
N ARG A 71 -7.35 -13.88 -12.03
CA ARG A 71 -6.42 -14.65 -12.87
C ARG A 71 -6.14 -13.92 -14.19
N ILE A 72 -4.85 -13.72 -14.49
CA ILE A 72 -4.39 -13.29 -15.81
C ILE A 72 -3.93 -14.53 -16.59
N TRP A 73 -4.72 -14.93 -17.58
CA TRP A 73 -4.39 -16.04 -18.50
C TRP A 73 -3.18 -15.68 -19.37
N PRO A 74 -2.24 -16.61 -19.64
CA PRO A 74 -2.29 -18.06 -19.39
C PRO A 74 -1.83 -18.50 -17.99
N ALA A 75 -1.24 -17.61 -17.21
CA ALA A 75 -0.58 -17.98 -15.96
C ALA A 75 -1.56 -18.41 -14.85
N SER A 76 -1.02 -19.09 -13.84
CA SER A 76 -1.75 -19.52 -12.62
C SER A 76 -2.33 -18.33 -11.87
N GLN A 77 -3.32 -18.54 -11.00
CA GLN A 77 -3.82 -17.48 -10.13
C GLN A 77 -2.75 -17.09 -9.10
N ARG A 78 -2.82 -15.88 -8.54
CA ARG A 78 -1.85 -15.39 -7.56
C ARG A 78 -2.54 -15.07 -6.25
N ASP A 79 -1.86 -15.35 -5.16
CA ASP A 79 -2.21 -14.86 -3.83
C ASP A 79 -1.02 -14.11 -3.21
N ALA A 80 -1.30 -13.22 -2.27
CA ALA A 80 -0.29 -12.52 -1.48
C ALA A 80 -0.67 -12.56 0.00
N LEU A 81 0.28 -12.94 0.84
CA LEU A 81 0.22 -12.82 2.28
C LEU A 81 1.20 -11.72 2.71
N PHE A 82 0.70 -10.65 3.32
CA PHE A 82 1.52 -9.50 3.70
C PHE A 82 0.97 -8.80 4.93
N TRP A 83 1.87 -8.20 5.71
CA TRP A 83 1.46 -7.20 6.69
C TRP A 83 1.36 -5.83 5.99
N SER A 84 0.42 -5.03 6.45
CA SER A 84 0.18 -3.65 6.04
C SER A 84 0.30 -2.78 7.29
N HIS A 85 1.16 -1.77 7.25
CA HIS A 85 1.40 -0.87 8.37
C HIS A 85 1.28 0.59 7.93
N MET A 86 0.43 1.36 8.61
CA MET A 86 0.26 2.80 8.37
C MET A 86 0.94 3.61 9.47
N ARG A 87 1.78 4.57 9.10
CA ARG A 87 2.52 5.39 10.08
C ARG A 87 2.71 6.82 9.64
N ARG A 88 2.70 7.74 10.60
CA ARG A 88 3.20 9.10 10.42
C ARG A 88 4.70 9.11 10.59
N ILE A 89 5.42 9.69 9.64
CA ILE A 89 6.86 9.95 9.77
C ILE A 89 7.04 11.27 10.51
N THR A 90 7.96 11.30 11.49
CA THR A 90 8.16 12.47 12.36
C THR A 90 9.58 13.04 12.30
N ASP A 91 10.49 12.30 11.69
CA ASP A 91 11.90 12.61 11.52
C ASP A 91 12.23 12.75 10.03
N HIS A 92 13.33 13.44 9.72
CA HIS A 92 13.85 13.57 8.35
C HIS A 92 12.80 14.02 7.30
N LEU A 93 11.90 14.91 7.69
CA LEU A 93 10.86 15.44 6.82
C LEU A 93 11.45 16.35 5.73
N ASP A 94 10.90 16.25 4.52
CA ASP A 94 11.26 17.15 3.44
C ASP A 94 10.89 18.60 3.80
N VAL A 95 11.78 19.53 3.42
CA VAL A 95 11.56 20.96 3.67
C VAL A 95 10.26 21.41 3.03
N GLY A 96 9.36 21.99 3.83
CA GLY A 96 8.05 22.48 3.41
C GLY A 96 6.91 21.48 3.47
N ALA A 97 7.18 20.20 3.72
CA ALA A 97 6.12 19.23 3.99
C ALA A 97 5.50 19.51 5.37
N ASN A 98 4.18 19.67 5.42
CA ASN A 98 3.44 19.90 6.66
C ASN A 98 3.17 18.60 7.42
N ASP A 99 3.00 17.50 6.70
CA ASP A 99 2.73 16.18 7.25
C ASP A 99 3.18 15.11 6.26
N THR A 100 3.74 14.01 6.77
CA THR A 100 4.20 12.88 5.96
C THR A 100 3.68 11.58 6.54
N TRP A 101 2.98 10.81 5.72
CA TRP A 101 2.45 9.50 6.09
C TRP A 101 2.93 8.44 5.11
N VAL A 102 3.05 7.22 5.62
CA VAL A 102 3.41 6.05 4.84
C VAL A 102 2.46 4.91 5.14
N VAL A 103 2.10 4.15 4.11
CA VAL A 103 1.59 2.78 4.24
C VAL A 103 2.59 1.86 3.57
N CYS A 104 3.08 0.86 4.29
CA CYS A 104 3.96 -0.18 3.75
C CYS A 104 3.23 -1.52 3.81
N ASN A 105 3.12 -2.18 2.66
CA ASN A 105 2.66 -3.54 2.52
C ASN A 105 3.86 -4.41 2.17
N HIS A 106 4.16 -5.41 2.98
CA HIS A 106 5.32 -6.25 2.76
C HIS A 106 5.00 -7.70 3.10
N SER A 107 5.43 -8.60 2.21
CA SER A 107 5.12 -10.03 2.35
C SER A 107 5.57 -10.61 3.68
N ASN A 108 4.73 -11.48 4.24
CA ASN A 108 5.00 -12.22 5.46
C ASN A 108 5.26 -13.70 5.12
N GLN A 109 6.15 -14.33 5.89
CA GLN A 109 6.53 -15.74 5.75
C GLN A 109 6.34 -16.55 7.05
N ASN A 110 5.66 -15.99 8.05
CA ASN A 110 5.38 -16.70 9.30
C ASN A 110 4.54 -17.98 9.03
N GLU A 111 4.97 -19.09 9.62
CA GLU A 111 4.36 -20.42 9.51
C GLU A 111 2.96 -20.50 10.16
N GLU A 112 2.62 -19.56 11.05
CA GLU A 112 1.28 -19.45 11.66
C GLU A 112 0.19 -19.02 10.66
N TYR A 113 0.59 -18.49 9.51
CA TYR A 113 -0.32 -18.06 8.46
C TYR A 113 -0.39 -19.07 7.30
N PRO A 114 -1.45 -19.01 6.47
CA PRO A 114 -1.62 -19.97 5.38
C PRO A 114 -0.37 -20.10 4.49
N PRO A 115 0.18 -21.33 4.37
CA PRO A 115 1.43 -21.56 3.69
C PRO A 115 1.34 -21.22 2.20
N ALA A 116 2.47 -20.81 1.64
CA ALA A 116 2.58 -20.44 0.24
C ALA A 116 2.31 -21.63 -0.70
N ASN A 117 1.82 -21.32 -1.90
CA ASN A 117 1.72 -22.26 -3.03
C ASN A 117 0.85 -23.50 -2.75
N GLN A 118 -0.14 -23.38 -1.86
CA GLN A 118 -1.17 -24.41 -1.70
C GLN A 118 -2.32 -24.21 -2.70
N GLY A 119 -2.80 -25.30 -3.29
CA GLY A 119 -3.91 -25.26 -4.24
C GLY A 119 -3.51 -24.77 -5.63
N LYS A 120 -4.32 -23.87 -6.22
CA LYS A 120 -4.15 -23.37 -7.61
C LYS A 120 -3.46 -22.00 -7.71
N CYS A 121 -3.10 -21.41 -6.57
CA CYS A 121 -2.46 -20.10 -6.50
C CYS A 121 -0.94 -20.22 -6.37
N VAL A 122 -0.24 -19.28 -7.00
CA VAL A 122 1.20 -19.05 -6.81
C VAL A 122 1.37 -17.83 -5.92
N ARG A 123 2.06 -17.99 -4.79
CA ARG A 123 2.31 -16.92 -3.82
C ARG A 123 3.30 -15.92 -4.38
N ILE A 124 2.87 -14.67 -4.52
CA ILE A 124 3.75 -13.58 -4.89
C ILE A 124 4.40 -12.97 -3.66
N TYR A 125 5.64 -12.51 -3.83
CA TYR A 125 6.33 -11.66 -2.88
C TYR A 125 6.18 -10.20 -3.32
N LEU A 126 5.85 -9.32 -2.39
CA LEU A 126 5.64 -7.90 -2.68
C LEU A 126 6.24 -7.01 -1.60
N THR A 127 6.65 -5.83 -2.04
CA THR A 127 6.85 -4.65 -1.19
C THR A 127 6.19 -3.48 -1.91
N VAL A 128 5.13 -2.93 -1.33
CA VAL A 128 4.39 -1.80 -1.89
C VAL A 128 4.38 -0.70 -0.84
N ILE A 129 4.82 0.49 -1.22
CA ILE A 129 4.90 1.63 -0.31
C ILE A 129 4.14 2.80 -0.94
N LEU A 130 3.14 3.29 -0.21
CA LEU A 130 2.52 4.58 -0.48
C LEU A 130 3.07 5.59 0.52
N VAL A 131 3.92 6.51 0.06
CA VAL A 131 4.36 7.66 0.87
C VAL A 131 3.65 8.90 0.36
N CYS A 132 3.03 9.65 1.26
CA CYS A 132 2.34 10.89 0.95
C CYS A 132 2.88 12.04 1.80
N GLN A 133 2.99 13.21 1.19
CA GLN A 133 3.41 14.45 1.82
C GLN A 133 2.36 15.53 1.57
N THR A 134 1.99 16.26 2.61
CA THR A 134 1.02 17.36 2.53
C THR A 134 1.75 18.68 2.39
N TYR A 135 1.43 19.44 1.34
CA TYR A 135 1.89 20.81 1.16
C TYR A 135 0.70 21.75 1.21
N LEU A 136 0.70 22.68 2.16
CA LEU A 136 -0.33 23.71 2.27
C LEU A 136 -0.06 24.86 1.29
N PRO A 137 -1.10 25.50 0.73
CA PRO A 137 -0.95 26.76 0.01
C PRO A 137 -0.31 27.84 0.90
N ALA A 138 0.41 28.78 0.28
CA ALA A 138 1.01 29.89 0.99
C ALA A 138 -0.03 30.66 1.84
N GLY A 139 0.32 30.95 3.11
CA GLY A 139 -0.52 31.71 4.03
C GLY A 139 -1.58 30.89 4.78
N LYS A 140 -1.60 29.56 4.65
CA LYS A 140 -2.44 28.67 5.48
C LYS A 140 -1.58 27.86 6.44
N ASP A 141 -1.73 28.12 7.74
CA ASP A 141 -1.10 27.32 8.80
C ASP A 141 -2.05 26.26 9.34
N SER A 142 -1.53 25.05 9.60
CA SER A 142 -2.28 23.94 10.22
C SER A 142 -2.89 24.28 11.59
N LYS A 143 -2.43 25.35 12.24
CA LYS A 143 -2.92 25.83 13.54
C LYS A 143 -4.13 26.79 13.46
N THR A 144 -4.57 27.16 12.25
CA THR A 144 -5.67 28.12 12.05
C THR A 144 -7.00 27.49 11.63
N GLY A 145 -7.08 26.16 11.64
CA GLY A 145 -8.31 25.41 11.38
C GLY A 145 -9.32 25.62 12.51
N ASN A 146 -10.17 26.64 12.38
CA ASN A 146 -11.37 26.81 13.18
C ASN A 146 -12.25 25.57 13.02
N PRO A 147 -12.72 24.91 14.09
CA PRO A 147 -13.77 23.90 13.98
C PRO A 147 -15.07 24.64 13.62
N GLY A 148 -15.39 24.63 12.32
CA GLY A 148 -16.71 24.98 11.81
C GLY A 148 -17.64 23.78 11.90
#